data_AF-A0A6I5N8X1-F1
#
_entry.id   AF-A0A6I5N8X1-F1
#
_cell.length_a   1.000
_cell.length_b   1.000
_cell.length_c   1.000
_cell.angle_alpha   90.00
_cell.angle_beta   90.00
_cell.angle_gamma   90.00
#
_symmetry.space_group_name_H-M   'P 1'
#
loop_
_entity.id
_entity.type
_entity.pdbx_description
1 polymer ?
#
loop_
_entity_poly.entity_id
_entity_poly.type
_entity_poly.pdbx_seq_one_letter_code
_entity_poly.pdbx_strand_id
1 'polypeptide(L)'
;MLDQVIPAALRAIAAIAKAPAQRSQRYIKTLKQFEWDPEHPPAEFSAVYAYTLVEYALADESPKSETLLQLFAEPEIKAAFRQAFDQWQMNPLADALAHRLDWQAFGNEWNFIGNAIREQNIDVQREVTVFFAAFLEVVKRSQTPKEQIHSILLTEQQRDLQQLRSELAQVVDVDLLAKEVAEQILDKSQAASTTPKGKDFSEDVDIFSISTDCPPLSYGTENINKGNKDIANKEGYEYYIFLSYRRFGEWPKWVRDKFMPLFKHYLGEEIGRNPKIFVDVESIDTGVSWPNKLGSALAKSCVLVPLFSRQYFSSEWCQLELSNMLAREKKYGFNTPERPERLIVPAKIHDGHDFPHFIKDIQCACLEKCSNVRMAEGSRREEELAELIEKWVPNIASAIERAPSYNENWHQLAVNEFMELFKKHKPKSKKLPRLS
;
A
#
# COMPACT_ATOMS: atom_id res chain seq x y z
N MET A 1 -33.53 14.05 -11.05
CA MET A 1 -32.91 14.62 -9.82
C MET A 1 -31.62 15.35 -10.17
N LEU A 2 -30.63 14.68 -10.79
CA LEU A 2 -29.38 15.34 -11.20
C LEU A 2 -29.58 16.52 -12.14
N ASP A 3 -30.56 16.45 -13.05
CA ASP A 3 -30.93 17.53 -13.98
C ASP A 3 -31.35 18.84 -13.27
N GLN A 4 -31.80 18.75 -12.02
CA GLN A 4 -32.16 19.90 -11.20
C GLN A 4 -31.00 20.34 -10.29
N VAL A 5 -30.11 19.40 -9.94
CA VAL A 5 -28.97 19.63 -9.05
C VAL A 5 -27.85 20.38 -9.77
N ILE A 6 -27.54 20.06 -11.03
CA ILE A 6 -26.48 20.75 -11.79
C ILE A 6 -26.77 22.25 -11.90
N PRO A 7 -27.96 22.72 -12.35
CA PRO A 7 -28.22 24.16 -12.45
C PRO A 7 -28.25 24.85 -11.08
N ALA A 8 -28.62 24.14 -10.01
CA ALA A 8 -28.54 24.68 -8.65
C ALA A 8 -27.08 24.85 -8.19
N ALA A 9 -26.23 23.85 -8.43
CA ALA A 9 -24.80 23.89 -8.14
C ALA A 9 -24.08 24.99 -8.94
N LEU A 10 -24.34 25.10 -10.25
CA LEU A 10 -23.75 26.14 -11.11
C LEU A 10 -24.15 27.56 -10.66
N ARG A 11 -25.44 27.77 -10.33
CA ARG A 11 -25.89 29.06 -9.77
C ARG A 11 -25.21 29.38 -8.44
N ALA A 12 -24.99 28.36 -7.60
CA ALA A 12 -24.27 28.54 -6.34
C ALA A 12 -22.79 28.88 -6.57
N ILE A 13 -22.10 28.18 -7.48
CA ILE A 13 -20.72 28.50 -7.89
C ILE A 13 -20.61 29.94 -8.38
N ALA A 14 -21.48 30.37 -9.31
CA ALA A 14 -21.47 31.73 -9.83
C ALA A 14 -21.73 32.79 -8.75
N ALA A 15 -22.58 32.48 -7.76
CA ALA A 15 -22.82 33.36 -6.62
C ALA A 15 -21.62 33.44 -5.67
N ILE A 16 -20.93 32.32 -5.43
CA ILE A 16 -19.72 32.26 -4.60
C ILE A 16 -18.57 33.02 -5.26
N ALA A 17 -18.42 32.93 -6.58
CA ALA A 17 -17.41 33.70 -7.31
C ALA A 17 -17.57 35.22 -7.09
N LYS A 18 -18.80 35.70 -6.93
CA LYS A 18 -19.09 37.12 -6.62
C LYS A 18 -18.90 37.46 -5.14
N ALA A 19 -19.13 36.51 -4.24
CA ALA A 19 -19.05 36.72 -2.79
C ALA A 19 -18.48 35.47 -2.07
N PRO A 20 -17.15 35.25 -2.09
CA PRO A 20 -16.53 34.04 -1.57
C PRO A 20 -16.79 33.81 -0.07
N ALA A 21 -16.91 34.89 0.71
CA ALA A 21 -17.20 34.83 2.15
C ALA A 21 -18.58 34.21 2.48
N GLN A 22 -19.51 34.13 1.51
CA GLN A 22 -20.84 33.53 1.70
C GLN A 22 -20.88 32.04 1.33
N ARG A 23 -19.74 31.38 1.11
CA ARG A 23 -19.67 29.99 0.63
C ARG A 23 -20.49 29.00 1.47
N SER A 24 -20.27 28.98 2.78
CA SER A 24 -20.99 28.10 3.71
C SER A 24 -22.50 28.35 3.68
N GLN A 25 -22.92 29.62 3.64
CA GLN A 25 -24.33 30.01 3.53
C GLN A 25 -24.95 29.55 2.20
N ARG A 26 -24.20 29.66 1.10
CA ARG A 26 -24.65 29.22 -0.23
C ARG A 26 -24.75 27.71 -0.32
N TYR A 27 -23.78 26.98 0.23
CA TYR A 27 -23.82 25.54 0.36
C TYR A 27 -25.08 25.06 1.11
N ILE A 28 -25.32 25.59 2.32
CA ILE A 28 -26.52 25.26 3.11
C ILE A 28 -27.80 25.61 2.34
N LYS A 29 -27.84 26.77 1.68
CA LYS A 29 -29.01 27.19 0.89
C LYS A 29 -29.29 26.25 -0.28
N THR A 30 -28.26 25.76 -0.96
CA THR A 30 -28.40 24.81 -2.07
C THR A 30 -28.92 23.47 -1.58
N LEU A 31 -28.38 22.92 -0.48
CA LEU A 31 -28.86 21.65 0.08
C LEU A 31 -30.32 21.73 0.54
N LYS A 32 -30.71 22.83 1.19
CA LYS A 32 -32.09 23.05 1.63
C LYS A 32 -33.10 23.12 0.48
N GLN A 33 -32.69 23.45 -0.75
CA GLN A 33 -33.60 23.41 -1.92
C GLN A 33 -34.06 21.99 -2.26
N PHE A 34 -33.29 20.98 -1.86
CA PHE A 34 -33.57 19.56 -2.09
C PHE A 34 -33.99 18.84 -0.81
N GLU A 35 -34.34 19.59 0.25
CA GLU A 35 -34.73 19.05 1.55
C GLU A 35 -33.63 18.18 2.21
N TRP A 36 -32.36 18.43 1.89
CA TRP A 36 -31.23 17.71 2.47
C TRP A 36 -30.65 18.42 3.70
N ASP A 37 -30.34 17.64 4.72
CA ASP A 37 -29.65 18.09 5.93
C ASP A 37 -28.12 18.16 5.67
N PRO A 38 -27.45 19.30 5.94
CA PRO A 38 -26.00 19.44 5.77
C PRO A 38 -25.13 18.52 6.63
N GLU A 39 -25.64 18.07 7.78
CA GLU A 39 -24.93 17.18 8.71
C GLU A 39 -25.33 15.72 8.55
N HIS A 40 -26.57 15.46 8.08
CA HIS A 40 -27.13 14.12 7.92
C HIS A 40 -27.62 13.89 6.48
N PRO A 41 -26.71 13.55 5.55
CA PRO A 41 -27.10 13.34 4.16
C PRO A 41 -28.04 12.12 4.02
N PRO A 42 -28.83 12.06 2.92
CA PRO A 42 -29.77 10.95 2.69
C PRO A 42 -29.07 9.59 2.57
N ALA A 43 -29.77 8.48 2.83
CA ALA A 43 -29.21 7.13 2.75
C ALA A 43 -29.20 6.52 1.33
N GLU A 44 -30.14 6.94 0.47
CA GLU A 44 -30.30 6.36 -0.87
C GLU A 44 -29.16 6.76 -1.80
N PHE A 45 -28.56 5.79 -2.51
CA PHE A 45 -27.40 6.02 -3.38
C PHE A 45 -27.55 7.22 -4.32
N SER A 46 -28.69 7.33 -5.01
CA SER A 46 -28.91 8.43 -5.96
C SER A 46 -28.94 9.80 -5.28
N ALA A 47 -29.40 9.87 -4.04
CA ALA A 47 -29.44 11.09 -3.24
C ALA A 47 -28.06 11.39 -2.65
N VAL A 48 -27.32 10.39 -2.15
CA VAL A 48 -25.90 10.53 -1.73
C VAL A 48 -25.05 11.04 -2.89
N TYR A 49 -25.21 10.47 -4.08
CA TYR A 49 -24.45 10.88 -5.27
C TYR A 49 -24.74 12.32 -5.66
N ALA A 50 -26.01 12.71 -5.67
CA ALA A 50 -26.43 14.07 -5.98
C ALA A 50 -25.98 15.08 -4.91
N TYR A 51 -26.04 14.71 -3.63
CA TYR A 51 -25.53 15.48 -2.52
C TYR A 51 -24.01 15.69 -2.63
N THR A 52 -23.28 14.62 -2.97
CA THR A 52 -21.84 14.66 -3.23
C THR A 52 -21.50 15.61 -4.36
N LEU A 53 -22.29 15.62 -5.45
CA LEU A 53 -22.07 16.53 -6.57
C LEU A 53 -22.17 18.00 -6.14
N VAL A 54 -23.08 18.34 -5.21
CA VAL A 54 -23.18 19.68 -4.63
C VAL A 54 -21.97 19.99 -3.73
N GLU A 55 -21.56 19.07 -2.87
CA GLU A 55 -20.36 19.26 -2.03
C GLU A 55 -19.10 19.44 -2.86
N TYR A 56 -18.89 18.56 -3.83
CA TYR A 56 -17.78 18.60 -4.75
C TYR A 56 -17.74 19.92 -5.54
N ALA A 57 -18.88 20.36 -6.07
CA ALA A 57 -19.01 21.62 -6.80
C ALA A 57 -18.60 22.84 -5.96
N LEU A 58 -18.83 22.79 -4.65
CA LEU A 58 -18.67 23.91 -3.72
C LEU A 58 -17.45 23.77 -2.80
N ALA A 59 -16.57 22.78 -3.03
CA ALA A 59 -15.37 22.51 -2.24
C ALA A 59 -14.35 23.69 -2.22
N ASP A 60 -13.45 23.70 -1.23
CA ASP A 60 -12.76 24.92 -0.75
C ASP A 60 -11.60 25.45 -1.62
N GLU A 61 -11.08 24.70 -2.59
CA GLU A 61 -9.79 25.05 -3.20
C GLU A 61 -9.87 25.68 -4.60
N SER A 62 -10.96 25.48 -5.34
CA SER A 62 -11.22 26.17 -6.61
C SER A 62 -12.66 25.88 -7.05
N PRO A 63 -13.36 26.85 -7.68
CA PRO A 63 -14.66 26.58 -8.27
C PRO A 63 -14.51 25.49 -9.35
N LYS A 64 -15.26 24.39 -9.19
CA LYS A 64 -15.25 23.30 -10.18
C LYS A 64 -15.86 23.76 -11.49
N SER A 65 -15.31 23.30 -12.61
CA SER A 65 -15.81 23.69 -13.93
C SER A 65 -17.18 23.08 -14.20
N GLU A 66 -17.97 23.80 -14.99
CA GLU A 66 -19.25 23.29 -15.47
C GLU A 66 -19.09 21.97 -16.23
N THR A 67 -18.02 21.85 -17.02
CA THR A 67 -17.66 20.66 -17.77
C THR A 67 -17.53 19.41 -16.87
N LEU A 68 -16.91 19.53 -15.70
CA LEU A 68 -16.77 18.41 -14.75
C LEU A 68 -18.12 18.02 -14.14
N LEU A 69 -18.96 19.00 -13.82
CA LEU A 69 -20.29 18.72 -13.26
C LEU A 69 -21.20 18.05 -14.28
N GLN A 70 -21.11 18.45 -15.55
CA GLN A 70 -21.81 17.81 -16.66
C GLN A 70 -21.32 16.37 -16.85
N LEU A 71 -20.00 16.14 -16.87
CA LEU A 71 -19.42 14.79 -16.99
C LEU A 71 -19.92 13.86 -15.87
N PHE A 72 -19.87 14.28 -14.61
CA PHE A 72 -20.31 13.45 -13.48
C PHE A 72 -21.83 13.25 -13.42
N ALA A 73 -22.60 14.06 -14.13
CA ALA A 73 -24.04 13.90 -14.21
C ALA A 73 -24.49 12.99 -15.36
N GLU A 74 -23.59 12.62 -16.27
CA GLU A 74 -23.90 11.71 -17.38
C GLU A 74 -24.45 10.38 -16.82
N PRO A 75 -25.59 9.87 -17.35
CA PRO A 75 -26.21 8.65 -16.86
C PRO A 75 -25.27 7.44 -16.89
N GLU A 76 -24.46 7.32 -17.94
CA GLU A 76 -23.46 6.26 -18.10
C GLU A 76 -22.37 6.33 -17.04
N ILE A 77 -21.83 7.54 -16.78
CA ILE A 77 -20.81 7.76 -15.75
C ILE A 77 -21.37 7.47 -14.36
N LYS A 78 -22.60 7.90 -14.07
CA LYS A 78 -23.27 7.57 -12.80
C LYS A 78 -23.50 6.06 -12.64
N ALA A 79 -23.94 5.39 -13.69
CA ALA A 79 -24.16 3.94 -13.67
C ALA A 79 -22.84 3.19 -13.44
N ALA A 80 -21.79 3.58 -14.15
CA ALA A 80 -20.46 3.04 -13.98
C ALA A 80 -19.90 3.29 -12.58
N PHE A 81 -20.14 4.49 -12.02
CA PHE A 81 -19.78 4.82 -10.64
C PHE A 81 -20.53 3.96 -9.62
N ARG A 82 -21.84 3.72 -9.84
CA ARG A 82 -22.64 2.83 -9.00
C ARG A 82 -22.11 1.42 -9.02
N GLN A 83 -21.90 0.88 -10.23
CA GLN A 83 -21.32 -0.45 -10.42
C GLN A 83 -19.97 -0.55 -9.71
N ALA A 84 -19.18 0.50 -9.84
CA ALA A 84 -17.86 0.56 -9.27
C ALA A 84 -17.86 0.57 -7.73
N PHE A 85 -18.81 1.28 -7.14
CA PHE A 85 -19.06 1.27 -5.69
C PHE A 85 -19.59 -0.09 -5.21
N ASP A 86 -20.59 -0.65 -5.88
CA ASP A 86 -21.22 -1.92 -5.48
C ASP A 86 -20.25 -3.11 -5.59
N GLN A 87 -19.45 -3.15 -6.66
CA GLN A 87 -18.49 -4.21 -6.94
C GLN A 87 -17.13 -3.98 -6.27
N TRP A 88 -16.92 -2.79 -5.69
CA TRP A 88 -15.63 -2.36 -5.16
C TRP A 88 -14.49 -2.51 -6.19
N GLN A 89 -14.76 -2.17 -7.45
CA GLN A 89 -13.83 -2.21 -8.58
C GLN A 89 -14.08 -1.05 -9.54
N MET A 90 -13.05 -0.49 -10.19
CA MET A 90 -13.25 0.73 -11.00
C MET A 90 -12.91 0.68 -12.46
N ASN A 91 -12.63 -0.52 -12.92
CA ASN A 91 -12.65 -0.80 -14.35
C ASN A 91 -13.95 -0.27 -14.99
N PRO A 92 -15.17 -0.46 -14.41
CA PRO A 92 -16.39 0.08 -15.00
C PRO A 92 -16.36 1.61 -15.19
N LEU A 93 -15.87 2.35 -14.19
CA LEU A 93 -15.80 3.81 -14.27
C LEU A 93 -14.71 4.28 -15.23
N ALA A 94 -13.54 3.64 -15.21
CA ALA A 94 -12.44 3.94 -16.13
C ALA A 94 -12.85 3.69 -17.59
N ASP A 95 -13.51 2.56 -17.86
CA ASP A 95 -14.01 2.19 -19.18
C ASP A 95 -15.07 3.18 -19.67
N ALA A 96 -16.03 3.55 -18.80
CA ALA A 96 -17.06 4.53 -19.13
C ALA A 96 -16.48 5.92 -19.40
N LEU A 97 -15.47 6.36 -18.63
CA LEU A 97 -14.75 7.62 -18.87
C LEU A 97 -13.97 7.58 -20.18
N ALA A 98 -13.26 6.49 -20.47
CA ALA A 98 -12.51 6.32 -21.71
C ALA A 98 -13.44 6.35 -22.93
N HIS A 99 -14.60 5.69 -22.83
CA HIS A 99 -15.63 5.71 -23.87
C HIS A 99 -16.25 7.10 -24.05
N ARG A 100 -16.65 7.75 -22.94
CA ARG A 100 -17.36 9.03 -22.98
C ARG A 100 -16.48 10.19 -23.45
N LEU A 101 -15.21 10.19 -23.07
CA LEU A 101 -14.27 11.27 -23.39
C LEU A 101 -13.54 11.07 -24.72
N ASP A 102 -13.52 9.83 -25.25
CA ASP A 102 -12.85 9.40 -26.47
C ASP A 102 -11.76 10.36 -26.95
N TRP A 103 -10.57 10.23 -26.36
CA TRP A 103 -9.46 11.14 -26.61
C TRP A 103 -8.98 11.13 -28.07
N GLN A 104 -9.34 10.10 -28.84
CA GLN A 104 -9.02 9.98 -30.26
C GLN A 104 -9.96 10.82 -31.13
N ALA A 105 -11.18 11.07 -30.65
CA ALA A 105 -12.17 11.91 -31.32
C ALA A 105 -12.05 13.41 -30.98
N PHE A 106 -10.87 13.87 -30.55
CA PHE A 106 -10.66 15.29 -30.23
C PHE A 106 -10.92 16.19 -31.45
N GLY A 107 -11.63 17.31 -31.21
CA GLY A 107 -12.03 18.26 -32.25
C GLY A 107 -13.36 17.94 -32.93
N ASN A 108 -13.96 16.77 -32.67
CA ASN A 108 -15.31 16.48 -33.14
C ASN A 108 -16.37 17.17 -32.27
N GLU A 109 -17.40 17.74 -32.90
CA GLU A 109 -18.46 18.50 -32.23
C GLU A 109 -19.23 17.66 -31.19
N TRP A 110 -19.44 16.37 -31.47
CA TRP A 110 -20.14 15.47 -30.55
C TRP A 110 -19.34 15.18 -29.26
N ASN A 111 -18.00 15.33 -29.28
CA ASN A 111 -17.13 15.14 -28.13
C ASN A 111 -16.85 16.44 -27.36
N PHE A 112 -17.87 17.28 -27.20
CA PHE A 112 -17.73 18.60 -26.58
C PHE A 112 -17.20 18.55 -25.14
N ILE A 113 -17.56 17.53 -24.33
CA ILE A 113 -17.03 17.37 -22.96
C ILE A 113 -15.53 17.03 -23.00
N GLY A 114 -15.11 16.07 -23.84
CA GLY A 114 -13.71 15.70 -23.99
C GLY A 114 -12.86 16.87 -24.52
N ASN A 115 -13.39 17.62 -25.49
CA ASN A 115 -12.73 18.83 -26.01
C ASN A 115 -12.56 19.89 -24.90
N ALA A 116 -13.64 20.20 -24.18
CA ALA A 116 -13.61 21.20 -23.12
C ALA A 116 -12.66 20.84 -21.96
N ILE A 117 -12.59 19.55 -21.58
CA ILE A 117 -11.64 19.07 -20.58
C ILE A 117 -10.19 19.28 -21.02
N ARG A 118 -9.89 18.98 -22.29
CA ARG A 118 -8.55 19.14 -22.85
C ARG A 118 -8.16 20.61 -22.99
N GLU A 119 -9.08 21.46 -23.45
CA GLU A 119 -8.88 22.91 -23.56
C GLU A 119 -8.67 23.58 -22.21
N GLN A 120 -9.41 23.15 -21.18
CA GLN A 120 -9.27 23.65 -19.81
C GLN A 120 -8.09 23.01 -19.05
N ASN A 121 -7.35 22.09 -19.69
CA ASN A 121 -6.26 21.33 -19.09
C ASN A 121 -6.63 20.66 -17.76
N ILE A 122 -7.82 20.06 -17.72
CA ILE A 122 -8.37 19.41 -16.52
C ILE A 122 -7.78 18.01 -16.40
N ASP A 123 -7.20 17.73 -15.23
CA ASP A 123 -6.80 16.39 -14.83
C ASP A 123 -8.02 15.59 -14.35
N VAL A 124 -8.67 14.89 -15.29
CA VAL A 124 -9.89 14.11 -15.02
C VAL A 124 -9.65 13.05 -13.95
N GLN A 125 -8.48 12.39 -13.94
CA GLN A 125 -8.22 11.31 -12.98
C GLN A 125 -8.10 11.84 -11.55
N ARG A 126 -7.44 13.00 -11.39
CA ARG A 126 -7.44 13.71 -10.12
C ARG A 126 -8.85 14.08 -9.68
N GLU A 127 -9.66 14.64 -10.58
CA GLU A 127 -11.01 15.10 -10.23
C GLU A 127 -11.97 13.97 -9.90
N VAL A 128 -11.88 12.84 -10.60
CA VAL A 128 -12.57 11.59 -10.26
C VAL A 128 -12.17 11.15 -8.84
N THR A 129 -10.87 11.19 -8.52
CA THR A 129 -10.34 10.88 -7.17
C THR A 129 -10.94 11.77 -6.09
N VAL A 130 -10.97 13.07 -6.32
CA VAL A 130 -11.56 14.04 -5.38
C VAL A 130 -13.06 13.79 -5.21
N PHE A 131 -13.79 13.53 -6.30
CA PHE A 131 -15.22 13.27 -6.26
C PHE A 131 -15.55 11.99 -5.48
N PHE A 132 -14.84 10.90 -5.72
CA PHE A 132 -15.07 9.63 -5.02
C PHE A 132 -14.74 9.71 -3.54
N ALA A 133 -13.68 10.43 -3.16
CA ALA A 133 -13.35 10.68 -1.76
C ALA A 133 -14.47 11.46 -1.04
N ALA A 134 -15.00 12.51 -1.69
CA ALA A 134 -16.16 13.23 -1.18
C ALA A 134 -17.38 12.31 -1.04
N PHE A 135 -17.63 11.45 -2.04
CA PHE A 135 -18.73 10.48 -2.03
C PHE A 135 -18.66 9.56 -0.81
N LEU A 136 -17.49 8.99 -0.51
CA LEU A 136 -17.32 8.09 0.65
C LEU A 136 -17.57 8.81 1.98
N GLU A 137 -17.17 10.07 2.11
CA GLU A 137 -17.44 10.84 3.34
C GLU A 137 -18.93 11.21 3.47
N VAL A 138 -19.64 11.42 2.35
CA VAL A 138 -21.11 11.56 2.37
C VAL A 138 -21.76 10.25 2.79
N VAL A 139 -21.40 9.11 2.18
CA VAL A 139 -21.93 7.78 2.54
C VAL A 139 -21.77 7.48 4.03
N LYS A 140 -20.62 7.82 4.60
CA LYS A 140 -20.33 7.63 6.03
C LYS A 140 -21.22 8.48 6.94
N ARG A 141 -21.53 9.72 6.54
CA ARG A 141 -22.46 10.60 7.26
C ARG A 141 -23.93 10.20 7.06
N SER A 142 -24.24 9.55 5.95
CA SER A 142 -25.57 9.02 5.62
C SER A 142 -25.97 7.76 6.39
N GLN A 143 -25.05 7.14 7.14
CA GLN A 143 -25.33 5.90 7.87
C GLN A 143 -26.43 6.12 8.91
N THR A 144 -27.43 5.25 8.90
CA THR A 144 -28.48 5.25 9.91
C THR A 144 -27.92 4.80 11.28
N PRO A 145 -28.56 5.18 12.41
CA PRO A 145 -28.15 4.68 13.72
C PRO A 145 -28.07 3.16 13.80
N LYS A 146 -28.96 2.45 13.09
CA LYS A 146 -28.94 0.98 13.00
C LYS A 146 -27.70 0.47 12.28
N GLU A 147 -27.36 1.04 11.13
CA GLU A 147 -26.16 0.66 10.38
C GLU A 147 -24.88 1.03 11.15
N GLN A 148 -24.90 2.16 11.84
CA GLN A 148 -23.83 2.57 12.73
C GLN A 148 -23.67 1.59 13.89
N ILE A 149 -24.76 1.18 14.56
CA ILE A 149 -24.75 0.15 15.61
C ILE A 149 -24.28 -1.20 15.04
N HIS A 150 -24.73 -1.62 13.86
CA HIS A 150 -24.23 -2.82 13.19
C HIS A 150 -22.72 -2.72 12.93
N SER A 151 -22.22 -1.58 12.48
CA SER A 151 -20.79 -1.36 12.28
C SER A 151 -20.00 -1.41 13.59
N ILE A 152 -20.58 -0.91 14.69
CA ILE A 152 -20.02 -0.97 16.04
C ILE A 152 -19.99 -2.42 16.53
N LEU A 153 -21.10 -3.15 16.44
CA LEU A 153 -21.20 -4.57 16.79
C LEU A 153 -20.21 -5.43 16.00
N LEU A 154 -20.09 -5.20 14.70
CA LEU A 154 -19.08 -5.89 13.87
C LEU A 154 -17.66 -5.59 14.36
N THR A 155 -17.41 -4.36 14.79
CA THR A 155 -16.11 -3.94 15.36
C THR A 155 -15.86 -4.58 16.72
N GLU A 156 -16.89 -4.70 17.57
CA GLU A 156 -16.82 -5.39 18.87
C GLU A 156 -16.57 -6.88 18.69
N GLN A 157 -17.30 -7.56 17.80
CA GLN A 157 -17.06 -8.95 17.46
C GLN A 157 -15.65 -9.19 16.92
N GLN A 158 -15.11 -8.28 16.11
CA GLN A 158 -13.74 -8.36 15.61
C GLN A 158 -12.71 -8.20 16.74
N ARG A 159 -12.99 -7.34 17.72
CA ARG A 159 -12.16 -7.18 18.92
C ARG A 159 -12.14 -8.44 19.77
N ASP A 160 -13.30 -9.06 19.98
CA ASP A 160 -13.42 -10.30 20.74
C ASP A 160 -12.67 -11.44 20.05
N LEU A 161 -12.78 -11.54 18.72
CA LEU A 161 -12.02 -12.51 17.93
C LEU A 161 -10.50 -12.27 17.99
N GLN A 162 -10.05 -11.02 18.03
CA GLN A 162 -8.63 -10.70 18.22
C GLN A 162 -8.14 -11.07 19.63
N GLN A 163 -8.96 -10.80 20.65
CA GLN A 163 -8.64 -11.14 22.04
C GLN A 163 -8.54 -12.65 22.20
N LEU A 164 -9.53 -13.41 21.71
CA LEU A 164 -9.50 -14.87 21.69
C LEU A 164 -8.27 -15.41 20.94
N ARG A 165 -7.92 -14.82 19.78
CA ARG A 165 -6.69 -15.21 19.05
C ARG A 165 -5.43 -14.93 19.84
N SER A 166 -5.37 -13.82 20.57
CA SER A 166 -4.23 -13.46 21.43
C SER A 166 -4.11 -14.40 22.63
N GLU A 167 -5.23 -14.73 23.28
CA GLU A 167 -5.28 -15.68 24.39
C GLU A 167 -4.90 -17.09 23.92
N LEU A 168 -5.41 -17.53 22.77
CA LEU A 168 -5.02 -18.80 22.16
C LEU A 168 -3.53 -18.84 21.81
N ALA A 169 -2.96 -17.74 21.31
CA ALA A 169 -1.53 -17.63 21.02
C ALA A 169 -0.64 -17.66 22.27
N GLN A 170 -1.17 -17.34 23.46
CA GLN A 170 -0.45 -17.43 24.73
C GLN A 170 -0.56 -18.83 25.36
N VAL A 171 -1.67 -19.55 25.12
CA VAL A 171 -1.89 -20.91 25.64
C VAL A 171 -1.18 -21.98 24.79
N VAL A 172 -0.90 -21.66 23.52
CA VAL A 172 -0.27 -22.56 22.55
C VAL A 172 1.24 -22.29 22.52
N ASP A 173 1.93 -22.51 23.65
CA ASP A 173 3.37 -22.79 23.61
C ASP A 173 3.54 -24.29 23.31
N VAL A 174 3.32 -24.65 22.04
CA VAL A 174 3.54 -26.01 21.53
C VAL A 174 4.98 -26.43 21.77
N ASP A 175 5.91 -25.47 21.82
CA ASP A 175 7.33 -25.73 22.05
C ASP A 175 7.61 -26.08 23.52
N LEU A 176 6.89 -25.49 24.47
CA LEU A 176 6.96 -25.89 25.88
C LEU A 176 6.38 -27.30 26.09
N LEU A 177 5.20 -27.58 25.52
CA LEU A 177 4.59 -28.91 25.59
C LEU A 177 5.42 -29.97 24.83
N ALA A 178 6.01 -29.62 23.69
CA ALA A 178 6.88 -30.51 22.93
C ALA A 178 8.20 -30.76 23.64
N LYS A 179 8.77 -29.75 24.31
CA LYS A 179 9.94 -29.92 25.19
C LYS A 179 9.65 -30.83 26.36
N GLU A 180 8.52 -30.63 27.04
CA GLU A 180 8.17 -31.40 28.23
C GLU A 180 7.83 -32.86 27.88
N VAL A 181 7.22 -33.10 26.72
CA VAL A 181 7.03 -34.45 26.16
C VAL A 181 8.38 -35.06 25.72
N ALA A 182 9.27 -34.29 25.09
CA ALA A 182 10.58 -34.78 24.68
C ALA A 182 11.48 -35.14 25.87
N GLU A 183 11.47 -34.35 26.95
CA GLU A 183 12.19 -34.64 28.18
C GLU A 183 11.66 -35.91 28.86
N GLN A 184 10.33 -36.11 28.92
CA GLN A 184 9.74 -37.35 29.45
C GLN A 184 10.06 -38.60 28.60
N ILE A 185 10.28 -38.43 27.29
CA ILE A 185 10.71 -39.52 26.39
C ILE A 185 12.20 -39.85 26.60
N LEU A 186 13.04 -38.83 26.81
CA LEU A 186 14.47 -39.01 27.07
C LEU A 186 14.73 -39.71 28.42
N ASP A 187 13.99 -39.33 29.46
CA ASP A 187 14.15 -39.88 30.81
C ASP A 187 13.72 -41.37 30.87
N LYS A 188 12.68 -41.74 30.09
CA LYS A 188 12.25 -43.14 29.94
C LYS A 188 13.18 -44.00 29.07
N SER A 189 13.98 -43.41 28.19
CA SER A 189 14.90 -44.14 27.31
C SER A 189 16.28 -44.35 27.97
N GLN A 190 16.70 -43.50 28.90
CA GLN A 190 17.93 -43.71 29.69
C GLN A 190 17.75 -44.71 30.85
N ALA A 191 16.51 -44.89 31.35
CA ALA A 191 16.22 -45.95 32.32
C ALA A 191 16.22 -47.37 31.73
N ALA A 192 16.25 -47.51 30.39
CA ALA A 192 16.19 -48.81 29.70
C ALA A 192 17.57 -49.38 29.31
N SER A 193 18.68 -48.64 29.51
CA SER A 193 20.02 -49.07 29.12
C SER A 193 20.93 -49.39 30.30
N THR A 194 20.59 -50.40 31.10
CA THR A 194 21.54 -51.09 32.00
C THR A 194 21.49 -52.62 31.79
N THR A 195 22.31 -53.08 30.82
CA THR A 195 23.04 -54.38 30.66
C THR A 195 22.31 -55.75 30.69
N PRO A 196 22.92 -56.89 30.24
CA PRO A 196 24.18 -57.10 29.47
C PRO A 196 24.20 -58.19 28.34
N LYS A 197 25.30 -58.13 27.55
CA LYS A 197 26.12 -59.22 26.92
C LYS A 197 25.63 -60.01 25.67
N GLY A 198 26.50 -60.04 24.65
CA GLY A 198 26.67 -61.24 23.80
C GLY A 198 27.34 -61.09 22.42
N LYS A 199 28.68 -61.26 22.39
CA LYS A 199 29.53 -61.89 21.35
C LYS A 199 29.92 -61.16 20.04
N ASP A 200 31.24 -60.96 19.93
CA ASP A 200 32.18 -61.18 18.81
C ASP A 200 31.67 -61.09 17.37
N PHE A 201 32.33 -60.24 16.57
CA PHE A 201 33.28 -60.72 15.55
C PHE A 201 34.25 -59.59 15.16
N SER A 202 35.51 -59.98 14.95
CA SER A 202 36.66 -59.19 14.53
C SER A 202 36.52 -58.61 13.13
N GLU A 203 37.11 -57.44 12.88
CA GLU A 203 38.23 -57.33 11.93
C GLU A 203 38.90 -55.95 12.06
N ASP A 204 40.21 -55.99 11.87
CA ASP A 204 41.23 -54.94 11.93
C ASP A 204 40.90 -53.76 10.97
N VAL A 205 41.40 -52.53 11.09
CA VAL A 205 42.80 -52.11 10.93
C VAL A 205 42.90 -50.57 11.17
N ASP A 206 43.94 -50.20 11.93
CA ASP A 206 44.80 -49.00 11.93
C ASP A 206 44.26 -47.55 11.86
N ILE A 207 44.36 -46.89 13.02
CA ILE A 207 45.36 -45.85 13.35
C ILE A 207 45.82 -44.92 12.20
N PHE A 208 45.53 -43.62 12.33
CA PHE A 208 46.59 -42.60 12.37
C PHE A 208 46.13 -41.32 13.09
N SER A 209 47.04 -40.84 13.93
CA SER A 209 46.93 -39.70 14.85
C SER A 209 47.60 -38.44 14.27
N ILE A 210 47.30 -37.28 14.89
CA ILE A 210 48.06 -36.00 14.91
C ILE A 210 48.01 -35.25 13.55
N SER A 211 47.70 -33.95 13.43
CA SER A 211 48.25 -32.82 14.16
C SER A 211 47.53 -31.50 13.83
N THR A 212 47.43 -30.66 14.84
CA THR A 212 47.59 -29.18 14.84
C THR A 212 48.27 -28.59 13.59
N ASP A 213 47.62 -27.61 12.95
CA ASP A 213 48.07 -26.21 12.83
C ASP A 213 47.21 -25.36 11.86
N CYS A 214 46.75 -24.19 12.32
CA CYS A 214 46.35 -23.05 11.47
C CYS A 214 47.62 -22.33 10.98
N PRO A 215 47.70 -21.83 9.73
CA PRO A 215 47.36 -20.42 9.44
C PRO A 215 46.97 -20.17 7.95
N PRO A 216 47.00 -18.93 7.42
CA PRO A 216 46.11 -17.80 7.62
C PRO A 216 45.21 -17.52 6.39
N LEU A 217 44.20 -16.65 6.58
CA LEU A 217 43.31 -16.12 5.54
C LEU A 217 44.09 -15.57 4.32
N SER A 218 44.03 -16.30 3.20
CA SER A 218 44.44 -15.83 1.88
C SER A 218 43.19 -15.50 1.07
N TYR A 219 43.15 -14.29 0.52
CA TYR A 219 42.14 -13.84 -0.43
C TYR A 219 42.15 -14.74 -1.68
N GLY A 220 41.22 -15.70 -1.72
CA GLY A 220 40.92 -16.50 -2.91
C GLY A 220 39.87 -15.81 -3.74
N THR A 221 40.27 -15.26 -4.89
CA THR A 221 39.39 -14.99 -6.03
C THR A 221 38.87 -16.33 -6.54
N GLU A 222 37.70 -16.76 -6.06
CA GLU A 222 36.98 -17.86 -6.67
C GLU A 222 35.95 -17.34 -7.66
N ASN A 223 36.17 -17.74 -8.91
CA ASN A 223 35.23 -17.67 -10.01
C ASN A 223 33.90 -18.31 -9.58
N ILE A 224 32.94 -17.48 -9.15
CA ILE A 224 31.56 -17.90 -9.11
C ILE A 224 31.11 -18.00 -10.56
N ASN A 225 30.97 -19.24 -11.02
CA ASN A 225 30.18 -19.60 -12.19
C ASN A 225 28.94 -18.71 -12.24
N LYS A 226 28.87 -17.82 -13.24
CA LYS A 226 27.63 -17.18 -13.70
C LYS A 226 26.73 -18.28 -14.28
N GLY A 227 26.27 -19.17 -13.42
CA GLY A 227 25.14 -20.03 -13.68
C GLY A 227 23.95 -19.10 -13.90
N ASN A 228 23.32 -19.25 -15.05
CA ASN A 228 22.13 -18.56 -15.49
C ASN A 228 21.17 -18.35 -14.30
N LYS A 229 21.17 -17.15 -13.68
CA LYS A 229 20.26 -16.75 -12.60
C LYS A 229 18.87 -16.52 -13.19
N ASP A 230 18.33 -17.54 -13.83
CA ASP A 230 16.90 -17.55 -14.03
C ASP A 230 16.29 -17.71 -12.65
N ILE A 231 15.79 -16.59 -12.09
CA ILE A 231 14.87 -16.61 -10.96
C ILE A 231 13.71 -17.49 -11.42
N ALA A 232 13.82 -18.79 -11.09
CA ALA A 232 12.91 -19.82 -11.47
C ALA A 232 11.55 -19.40 -10.91
N ASN A 233 10.64 -19.17 -11.85
CA ASN A 233 9.21 -18.94 -11.70
C ASN A 233 8.75 -18.80 -10.23
N LYS A 234 8.69 -17.56 -9.73
CA LYS A 234 7.99 -17.22 -8.48
C LYS A 234 6.48 -17.33 -8.73
N GLU A 235 6.01 -18.55 -9.01
CA GLU A 235 4.63 -18.87 -9.35
C GLU A 235 3.70 -18.32 -8.27
N GLY A 236 2.71 -17.52 -8.70
CA GLY A 236 1.74 -16.87 -7.83
C GLY A 236 2.01 -15.41 -7.47
N TYR A 237 3.27 -14.93 -7.54
CA TYR A 237 3.54 -13.49 -7.36
C TYR A 237 3.30 -12.72 -8.67
N GLU A 238 2.57 -11.61 -8.57
CA GLU A 238 2.32 -10.71 -9.71
C GLU A 238 3.48 -9.72 -9.89
N TYR A 239 4.12 -9.33 -8.79
CA TYR A 239 5.22 -8.37 -8.75
C TYR A 239 6.42 -8.94 -7.99
N TYR A 240 7.63 -8.59 -8.42
CA TYR A 240 8.84 -8.87 -7.64
C TYR A 240 8.97 -7.88 -6.49
N ILE A 241 8.60 -6.62 -6.71
CA ILE A 241 8.82 -5.53 -5.76
C ILE A 241 7.53 -4.75 -5.55
N PHE A 242 7.25 -4.44 -4.29
CA PHE A 242 6.40 -3.34 -3.89
C PHE A 242 7.28 -2.14 -3.51
N LEU A 243 7.28 -1.06 -4.30
CA LEU A 243 8.00 0.17 -4.01
C LEU A 243 7.10 1.13 -3.24
N SER A 244 7.39 1.35 -1.96
CA SER A 244 6.61 2.20 -1.05
C SER A 244 7.32 3.53 -0.80
N TYR A 245 6.64 4.66 -0.98
CA TYR A 245 7.17 5.98 -0.62
C TYR A 245 6.05 7.00 -0.46
N ARG A 246 6.30 8.08 0.28
CA ARG A 246 5.33 9.18 0.41
C ARG A 246 5.18 9.91 -0.92
N ARG A 247 3.99 9.94 -1.51
CA ARG A 247 3.73 10.64 -2.79
C ARG A 247 3.18 12.04 -2.59
N PHE A 248 3.81 12.79 -1.69
CA PHE A 248 3.50 14.18 -1.39
C PHE A 248 4.59 15.11 -1.92
N GLY A 249 4.19 16.30 -2.39
CA GLY A 249 5.12 17.30 -2.93
C GLY A 249 5.82 16.81 -4.21
N GLU A 250 7.12 17.06 -4.31
CA GLU A 250 7.94 16.77 -5.50
C GLU A 250 8.49 15.33 -5.54
N TRP A 251 8.29 14.53 -4.49
CA TRP A 251 8.76 13.15 -4.43
C TRP A 251 8.27 12.27 -5.60
N PRO A 252 6.99 12.32 -6.03
CA PRO A 252 6.52 11.52 -7.16
C PRO A 252 7.27 11.83 -8.46
N LYS A 253 7.59 13.11 -8.67
CA LYS A 253 8.36 13.56 -9.83
C LYS A 253 9.79 13.03 -9.77
N TRP A 254 10.47 13.20 -8.63
CA TRP A 254 11.83 12.69 -8.45
C TRP A 254 11.89 11.16 -8.59
N VAL A 255 10.94 10.43 -8.00
CA VAL A 255 10.89 8.97 -8.11
C VAL A 255 10.69 8.55 -9.57
N ARG A 256 9.73 9.17 -10.27
CA ARG A 256 9.42 8.83 -11.67
C ARG A 256 10.55 9.17 -12.63
N ASP A 257 11.12 10.37 -12.50
CA ASP A 257 12.02 10.94 -13.50
C ASP A 257 13.49 10.59 -13.24
N LYS A 258 13.88 10.38 -11.97
CA LYS A 258 15.30 10.20 -11.58
C LYS A 258 15.59 8.82 -11.03
N PHE A 259 14.84 8.37 -10.04
CA PHE A 259 15.11 7.09 -9.37
C PHE A 259 14.69 5.87 -10.21
N MET A 260 13.44 5.85 -10.67
CA MET A 260 12.82 4.67 -11.29
C MET A 260 13.53 4.20 -12.57
N PRO A 261 13.99 5.08 -13.49
CA PRO A 261 14.70 4.64 -14.69
C PRO A 261 15.99 3.88 -14.33
N LEU A 262 16.81 4.46 -13.44
CA LEU A 262 18.04 3.83 -12.95
C LEU A 262 17.74 2.52 -12.22
N PHE A 263 16.78 2.56 -11.30
CA PHE A 263 16.38 1.40 -10.50
C PHE A 263 15.94 0.21 -11.36
N LYS A 264 15.07 0.44 -12.34
CA LYS A 264 14.61 -0.59 -13.28
C LYS A 264 15.75 -1.16 -14.13
N HIS A 265 16.65 -0.30 -14.60
CA HIS A 265 17.78 -0.70 -15.42
C HIS A 265 18.70 -1.66 -14.65
N TYR A 266 19.27 -1.20 -13.53
CA TYR A 266 20.22 -1.99 -12.76
C TYR A 266 19.59 -3.26 -12.16
N LEU A 267 18.35 -3.16 -11.68
CA LEU A 267 17.64 -4.35 -11.20
C LEU A 267 17.40 -5.35 -12.32
N GLY A 268 17.03 -4.88 -13.52
CA GLY A 268 16.82 -5.73 -14.67
C GLY A 268 18.07 -6.49 -15.09
N GLU A 269 19.22 -5.82 -15.06
CA GLU A 269 20.53 -6.44 -15.31
C GLU A 269 20.86 -7.50 -14.24
N GLU A 270 20.62 -7.20 -12.96
CA GLU A 270 20.93 -8.15 -11.88
C GLU A 270 20.03 -9.40 -11.93
N ILE A 271 18.76 -9.26 -12.28
CA ILE A 271 17.81 -10.40 -12.36
C ILE A 271 17.72 -11.04 -13.76
N GLY A 272 18.42 -10.47 -14.76
CA GLY A 272 18.41 -10.94 -16.14
C GLY A 272 17.09 -10.77 -16.91
N ARG A 273 16.17 -9.91 -16.45
CA ARG A 273 14.86 -9.67 -17.08
C ARG A 273 14.23 -8.36 -16.61
N ASN A 274 13.22 -7.86 -17.34
CA ASN A 274 12.52 -6.65 -16.93
C ASN A 274 11.79 -6.85 -15.58
N PRO A 275 12.10 -6.05 -14.53
CA PRO A 275 11.52 -6.26 -13.21
C PRO A 275 10.04 -5.85 -13.16
N LYS A 276 9.19 -6.73 -12.62
CA LYS A 276 7.79 -6.41 -12.32
C LYS A 276 7.73 -5.65 -10.99
N ILE A 277 7.64 -4.33 -11.07
CA ILE A 277 7.61 -3.45 -9.90
C ILE A 277 6.22 -2.86 -9.78
N PHE A 278 5.54 -3.15 -8.67
CA PHE A 278 4.40 -2.37 -8.24
C PHE A 278 4.94 -1.12 -7.56
N VAL A 279 4.54 0.04 -8.03
CA VAL A 279 4.83 1.32 -7.35
C VAL A 279 3.58 1.65 -6.57
N ASP A 280 3.72 1.93 -5.26
CA ASP A 280 2.60 2.41 -4.47
C ASP A 280 1.94 3.59 -5.20
N VAL A 281 0.63 3.56 -5.26
CA VAL A 281 -0.17 4.55 -5.96
C VAL A 281 -1.09 5.21 -4.96
N GLU A 282 -0.57 6.23 -4.28
CA GLU A 282 -1.41 7.27 -3.65
C GLU A 282 -2.33 8.00 -4.68
N SER A 283 -2.27 7.65 -5.96
CA SER A 283 -3.15 8.12 -7.04
C SER A 283 -3.61 6.96 -7.95
N ILE A 284 -3.95 5.79 -7.40
CA ILE A 284 -4.69 4.79 -8.17
C ILE A 284 -6.11 5.33 -8.35
N ASP A 285 -6.59 5.25 -9.59
CA ASP A 285 -7.98 5.45 -10.00
C ASP A 285 -8.93 4.93 -8.92
N THR A 286 -9.92 5.75 -8.61
CA THR A 286 -10.94 5.55 -7.56
C THR A 286 -11.48 4.15 -7.53
N GLY A 287 -11.94 3.66 -6.37
CA GLY A 287 -12.87 2.53 -6.05
C GLY A 287 -12.55 1.08 -6.40
N VAL A 288 -11.30 0.68 -6.30
CA VAL A 288 -11.09 -0.56 -5.56
C VAL A 288 -11.20 -0.22 -4.07
N SER A 289 -11.73 -1.12 -3.21
CA SER A 289 -11.51 -0.95 -1.77
C SER A 289 -10.01 -0.77 -1.57
N TRP A 290 -9.63 0.45 -1.18
CA TRP A 290 -8.25 0.92 -1.13
C TRP A 290 -7.38 0.00 -0.25
N PRO A 291 -7.89 -0.53 0.89
CA PRO A 291 -7.32 -1.66 1.62
C PRO A 291 -7.14 -2.97 0.86
N ASN A 292 -8.13 -3.34 0.04
CA ASN A 292 -8.09 -4.59 -0.70
C ASN A 292 -7.09 -4.55 -1.84
N LYS A 293 -6.96 -3.40 -2.53
CA LYS A 293 -5.96 -3.26 -3.61
C LYS A 293 -4.55 -3.18 -3.05
N LEU A 294 -4.34 -2.39 -2.00
CA LEU A 294 -3.02 -2.26 -1.39
C LEU A 294 -2.60 -3.56 -0.70
N GLY A 295 -3.51 -4.19 0.05
CA GLY A 295 -3.32 -5.52 0.61
C GLY A 295 -3.11 -6.60 -0.45
N SER A 296 -3.82 -6.56 -1.59
CA SER A 296 -3.61 -7.51 -2.70
C SER A 296 -2.26 -7.30 -3.39
N ALA A 297 -1.91 -6.06 -3.74
CA ALA A 297 -0.65 -5.76 -4.39
C ALA A 297 0.54 -6.11 -3.48
N LEU A 298 0.45 -5.81 -2.18
CA LEU A 298 1.47 -6.18 -1.20
C LEU A 298 1.55 -7.70 -0.98
N ALA A 299 0.42 -8.40 -0.94
CA ALA A 299 0.38 -9.87 -0.87
C ALA A 299 1.00 -10.53 -2.13
N LYS A 300 0.78 -9.93 -3.30
CA LYS A 300 1.28 -10.39 -4.60
C LYS A 300 2.68 -9.85 -4.96
N SER A 301 3.36 -9.19 -4.02
CA SER A 301 4.74 -8.73 -4.17
C SER A 301 5.70 -9.58 -3.35
N CYS A 302 6.86 -9.95 -3.92
CA CYS A 302 7.85 -10.77 -3.19
C CYS A 302 8.47 -10.00 -2.01
N VAL A 303 8.94 -8.78 -2.27
CA VAL A 303 9.65 -7.93 -1.30
C VAL A 303 9.10 -6.51 -1.24
N LEU A 304 9.33 -5.82 -0.12
CA LEU A 304 9.03 -4.41 0.07
C LEU A 304 10.30 -3.58 -0.05
N VAL A 305 10.28 -2.56 -0.90
CA VAL A 305 11.34 -1.57 -1.02
C VAL A 305 10.78 -0.21 -0.59
N PRO A 306 10.96 0.20 0.68
CA PRO A 306 10.50 1.50 1.11
C PRO A 306 11.58 2.58 0.91
N LEU A 307 11.17 3.75 0.39
CA LEU A 307 12.00 4.95 0.33
C LEU A 307 11.68 5.84 1.53
N PHE A 308 12.48 5.68 2.59
CA PHE A 308 12.27 6.37 3.85
C PHE A 308 12.57 7.86 3.76
N SER A 309 11.57 8.65 4.11
CA SER A 309 11.66 10.08 4.38
C SER A 309 10.99 10.38 5.72
N ARG A 310 11.17 11.57 6.29
CA ARG A 310 10.42 11.96 7.50
C ARG A 310 8.92 11.86 7.29
N GLN A 311 8.44 12.18 6.09
CA GLN A 311 7.02 12.14 5.75
C GLN A 311 6.50 10.72 5.52
N TYR A 312 7.36 9.76 5.17
CA TYR A 312 7.01 8.33 5.09
C TYR A 312 6.41 7.87 6.43
N PHE A 313 7.08 8.18 7.53
CA PHE A 313 6.63 7.82 8.87
C PHE A 313 5.51 8.71 9.41
N SER A 314 5.03 9.70 8.65
CA SER A 314 3.78 10.40 8.97
C SER A 314 2.58 9.85 8.17
N SER A 315 2.84 9.00 7.18
CA SER A 315 1.79 8.36 6.38
C SER A 315 1.37 7.06 7.07
N GLU A 316 0.13 7.02 7.56
CA GLU A 316 -0.48 5.81 8.13
C GLU A 316 -0.40 4.64 7.15
N TRP A 317 -0.47 4.94 5.85
CA TRP A 317 -0.43 3.97 4.78
C TRP A 317 0.94 3.37 4.52
N CYS A 318 1.96 4.22 4.41
CA CYS A 318 3.33 3.73 4.29
C CYS A 318 3.73 2.90 5.52
N GLN A 319 3.30 3.32 6.72
CA GLN A 319 3.52 2.53 7.94
C GLN A 319 2.80 1.18 7.92
N LEU A 320 1.61 1.13 7.31
CA LEU A 320 0.81 -0.08 7.25
C LEU A 320 1.40 -1.11 6.29
N GLU A 321 1.85 -0.68 5.12
CA GLU A 321 2.58 -1.53 4.17
C GLU A 321 3.84 -2.12 4.81
N LEU A 322 4.58 -1.29 5.53
CA LEU A 322 5.76 -1.70 6.27
C LEU A 322 5.42 -2.71 7.38
N SER A 323 4.36 -2.45 8.15
CA SER A 323 3.93 -3.34 9.24
C SER A 323 3.50 -4.72 8.73
N ASN A 324 2.80 -4.77 7.60
CA ASN A 324 2.41 -6.02 6.95
C ASN A 324 3.63 -6.85 6.51
N MET A 325 4.65 -6.20 5.96
CA MET A 325 5.87 -6.91 5.58
C MET A 325 6.73 -7.30 6.80
N LEU A 326 6.65 -6.57 7.91
CA LEU A 326 7.27 -6.99 9.18
C LEU A 326 6.58 -8.22 9.77
N ALA A 327 5.24 -8.27 9.72
CA ALA A 327 4.48 -9.45 10.12
C ALA A 327 4.82 -10.67 9.24
N ARG A 328 5.00 -10.45 7.93
CA ARG A 328 5.51 -11.43 6.96
C ARG A 328 6.86 -12.00 7.38
N GLU A 329 7.83 -11.14 7.66
CA GLU A 329 9.16 -11.55 8.11
C GLU A 329 9.06 -12.43 9.36
N LYS A 330 8.35 -11.96 10.38
CA LYS A 330 8.18 -12.68 11.65
C LYS A 330 7.57 -14.07 11.46
N LYS A 331 6.52 -14.19 10.63
CA LYS A 331 5.81 -15.45 10.40
C LYS A 331 6.70 -16.53 9.75
N TYR A 332 7.67 -16.13 8.94
CA TYR A 332 8.56 -17.05 8.22
C TYR A 332 9.97 -17.09 8.82
N GLY A 333 10.12 -16.56 10.04
CA GLY A 333 11.37 -16.58 10.78
C GLY A 333 12.49 -15.78 10.11
N PHE A 334 12.18 -14.71 9.39
CA PHE A 334 13.20 -13.76 8.91
C PHE A 334 13.64 -12.83 10.05
N ASN A 335 14.82 -12.22 9.88
CA ASN A 335 15.44 -11.36 10.89
C ASN A 335 15.66 -12.09 12.24
N THR A 336 16.13 -13.34 12.18
CA THR A 336 16.60 -14.12 13.34
C THR A 336 18.08 -14.50 13.15
N PRO A 337 18.80 -14.96 14.20
CA PRO A 337 20.18 -15.43 14.05
C PRO A 337 20.35 -16.55 13.00
N GLU A 338 19.33 -17.40 12.86
CA GLU A 338 19.31 -18.54 11.93
C GLU A 338 18.98 -18.11 10.49
N ARG A 339 18.30 -16.95 10.34
CA ARG A 339 17.88 -16.39 9.05
C ARG A 339 17.90 -14.85 9.12
N PRO A 340 19.09 -14.23 9.03
CA PRO A 340 19.26 -12.79 9.22
C PRO A 340 18.72 -11.97 8.03
N GLU A 341 18.36 -12.61 6.93
CA GLU A 341 17.85 -11.93 5.74
C GLU A 341 16.48 -11.31 5.98
N ARG A 342 16.12 -10.37 5.11
CA ARG A 342 14.91 -9.56 5.22
C ARG A 342 14.16 -9.51 3.90
N LEU A 343 12.85 -9.34 3.99
CA LEU A 343 11.95 -9.08 2.88
C LEU A 343 11.70 -7.57 2.70
N ILE A 344 12.14 -6.77 3.67
CA ILE A 344 12.14 -5.31 3.62
C ILE A 344 13.56 -4.85 3.30
N VAL A 345 13.73 -4.21 2.14
CA VAL A 345 15.03 -3.72 1.67
C VAL A 345 14.93 -2.20 1.47
N PRO A 346 15.22 -1.38 2.49
CA PRO A 346 14.97 0.06 2.47
C PRO A 346 16.09 0.90 1.86
N ALA A 347 15.72 2.08 1.37
CA ALA A 347 16.63 3.19 1.11
C ALA A 347 16.14 4.45 1.83
N LYS A 348 17.06 5.26 2.37
CA LYS A 348 16.73 6.59 2.88
C LYS A 348 16.94 7.65 1.81
N ILE A 349 15.97 8.54 1.67
CA ILE A 349 15.98 9.68 0.75
C ILE A 349 15.94 11.02 1.52
N HIS A 350 16.01 10.97 2.85
CA HIS A 350 16.06 12.11 3.76
C HIS A 350 17.06 11.85 4.90
N ASP A 351 17.30 12.83 5.76
CA ASP A 351 18.31 12.84 6.83
C ASP A 351 18.25 11.67 7.85
N GLY A 352 17.09 11.03 8.03
CA GLY A 352 16.92 9.89 8.93
C GLY A 352 16.94 10.21 10.43
N HIS A 353 17.03 11.49 10.81
CA HIS A 353 17.20 11.88 12.22
C HIS A 353 16.01 11.50 13.11
N ASP A 354 14.80 11.66 12.58
CA ASP A 354 13.55 11.45 13.31
C ASP A 354 12.90 10.09 13.00
N PHE A 355 13.65 9.13 12.44
CA PHE A 355 13.08 7.82 12.09
C PHE A 355 12.77 7.02 13.37
N PRO A 356 11.65 6.27 13.39
CA PRO A 356 11.31 5.42 14.53
C PRO A 356 12.45 4.46 14.89
N HIS A 357 12.66 4.24 16.19
CA HIS A 357 13.79 3.44 16.70
C HIS A 357 13.83 2.02 16.12
N PHE A 358 12.68 1.39 15.88
CA PHE A 358 12.60 0.03 15.33
C PHE A 358 13.11 -0.09 13.88
N ILE A 359 13.28 1.04 13.17
CA ILE A 359 13.86 1.08 11.82
C ILE A 359 15.38 1.19 11.85
N LYS A 360 15.97 1.63 12.97
CA LYS A 360 17.43 1.78 13.10
C LYS A 360 18.15 0.44 12.98
N ASP A 361 17.46 -0.65 13.27
CA ASP A 361 17.96 -2.03 13.15
C ASP A 361 17.79 -2.60 11.73
N ILE A 362 17.22 -1.83 10.80
CA ILE A 362 17.13 -2.20 9.38
C ILE A 362 18.21 -1.45 8.60
N GLN A 363 19.14 -2.19 8.01
CA GLN A 363 20.18 -1.60 7.17
C GLN A 363 19.57 -0.94 5.93
N CYS A 364 19.82 0.36 5.76
CA CYS A 364 19.29 1.16 4.66
C CYS A 364 20.38 1.56 3.66
N ALA A 365 20.06 1.56 2.37
CA ALA A 365 20.86 2.29 1.40
C ALA A 365 20.73 3.81 1.64
N CYS A 366 21.84 4.53 1.47
CA CYS A 366 21.93 5.97 1.78
C CYS A 366 21.82 6.79 0.49
N LEU A 367 20.62 7.20 0.08
CA LEU A 367 20.38 7.98 -1.15
C LEU A 367 20.12 9.47 -0.88
N GLU A 368 20.12 9.90 0.38
CA GLU A 368 19.69 11.24 0.80
C GLU A 368 20.53 12.37 0.16
N LYS A 369 21.81 12.11 -0.12
CA LYS A 369 22.71 13.09 -0.77
C LYS A 369 22.34 13.37 -2.23
N CYS A 370 21.72 12.39 -2.90
CA CYS A 370 21.32 12.47 -4.30
C CYS A 370 19.80 12.66 -4.47
N SER A 371 19.06 12.83 -3.38
CA SER A 371 17.60 12.96 -3.36
C SER A 371 17.10 14.39 -3.62
N ASN A 372 17.89 15.23 -4.31
CA ASN A 372 17.47 16.57 -4.68
C ASN A 372 16.39 16.50 -5.77
N VAL A 373 15.17 16.92 -5.45
CA VAL A 373 14.01 16.88 -6.37
C VAL A 373 14.19 17.74 -7.63
N ARG A 374 15.15 18.67 -7.65
CA ARG A 374 15.54 19.49 -8.80
C ARG A 374 16.91 19.11 -9.36
N MET A 375 17.36 17.88 -9.16
CA MET A 375 18.63 17.38 -9.70
C MET A 375 18.66 17.53 -11.23
N ALA A 376 19.75 18.13 -11.73
CA ALA A 376 19.97 18.29 -13.15
C ALA A 376 20.33 16.95 -13.80
N GLU A 377 19.85 16.76 -15.03
CA GLU A 377 20.20 15.64 -15.89
C GLU A 377 21.69 15.69 -16.31
N GLY A 378 22.35 14.54 -16.36
CA GLY A 378 23.77 14.40 -16.63
C GLY A 378 24.68 15.00 -15.54
N SER A 379 24.14 15.31 -14.36
CA SER A 379 24.95 15.88 -13.29
C SER A 379 25.72 14.79 -12.53
N ARG A 380 26.85 15.16 -11.94
CA ARG A 380 27.62 14.29 -11.03
C ARG A 380 26.75 13.65 -9.93
N ARG A 381 25.72 14.34 -9.44
CA ARG A 381 24.80 13.78 -8.43
C ARG A 381 23.91 12.67 -8.98
N GLU A 382 23.57 12.72 -10.27
CA GLU A 382 22.81 11.67 -10.94
C GLU A 382 23.68 10.44 -11.21
N GLU A 383 24.95 10.63 -11.58
CA GLU A 383 25.96 9.55 -11.64
C GLU A 383 26.15 8.89 -10.27
N GLU A 384 26.33 9.70 -9.21
CA GLU A 384 26.43 9.20 -7.82
C GLU A 384 25.17 8.44 -7.40
N LEU A 385 23.97 8.87 -7.82
CA LEU A 385 22.72 8.14 -7.58
C LEU A 385 22.73 6.77 -8.28
N ALA A 386 23.18 6.73 -9.53
CA ALA A 386 23.28 5.50 -10.31
C ALA A 386 24.22 4.48 -9.64
N GLU A 387 25.41 4.91 -9.21
CA GLU A 387 26.35 4.05 -8.49
C GLU A 387 25.79 3.51 -7.17
N LEU A 388 25.05 4.36 -6.43
CA LEU A 388 24.43 3.95 -5.16
C LEU A 388 23.32 2.93 -5.39
N ILE A 389 22.52 3.10 -6.44
CA ILE A 389 21.46 2.15 -6.83
C ILE A 389 22.10 0.83 -7.30
N GLU A 390 23.12 0.87 -8.15
CA GLU A 390 23.84 -0.30 -8.64
C GLU A 390 24.40 -1.15 -7.49
N LYS A 391 25.02 -0.51 -6.50
CA LYS A 391 25.54 -1.20 -5.30
C LYS A 391 24.44 -1.78 -4.40
N TRP A 392 23.24 -1.21 -4.46
CA TRP A 392 22.13 -1.60 -3.58
C TRP A 392 21.26 -2.71 -4.16
N VAL A 393 21.03 -2.70 -5.47
CA VAL A 393 20.19 -3.65 -6.20
C VAL A 393 20.49 -5.13 -5.94
N PRO A 394 21.75 -5.60 -5.82
CA PRO A 394 22.06 -7.00 -5.52
C PRO A 394 21.40 -7.51 -4.22
N ASN A 395 21.23 -6.64 -3.22
CA ASN A 395 20.54 -6.99 -1.98
C ASN A 395 19.05 -7.25 -2.22
N ILE A 396 18.44 -6.49 -3.13
CA ILE A 396 17.02 -6.63 -3.51
C ILE A 396 16.82 -7.90 -4.34
N ALA A 397 17.68 -8.15 -5.33
CA ALA A 397 17.63 -9.39 -6.12
C ALA A 397 17.76 -10.63 -5.23
N SER A 398 18.70 -10.61 -4.30
CA SER A 398 18.89 -11.68 -3.31
C SER A 398 17.66 -11.87 -2.40
N ALA A 399 16.99 -10.77 -2.01
CA ALA A 399 15.77 -10.83 -1.23
C ALA A 399 14.60 -11.42 -2.04
N ILE A 400 14.48 -11.08 -3.35
CA ILE A 400 13.48 -11.66 -4.25
C ILE A 400 13.70 -13.17 -4.38
N GLU A 401 14.94 -13.61 -4.61
CA GLU A 401 15.30 -15.03 -4.73
C GLU A 401 14.93 -15.81 -3.45
N ARG A 402 15.21 -15.24 -2.27
CA ARG A 402 14.93 -15.88 -0.98
C ARG A 402 13.50 -15.71 -0.47
N ALA A 403 12.68 -14.91 -1.15
CA ALA A 403 11.28 -14.72 -0.76
C ALA A 403 10.54 -16.07 -0.74
N PRO A 404 9.71 -16.34 0.28
CA PRO A 404 8.98 -17.60 0.37
C PRO A 404 8.02 -17.74 -0.81
N SER A 405 7.64 -18.97 -1.15
CA SER A 405 6.62 -19.24 -2.17
C SER A 405 5.32 -18.47 -1.87
N TYR A 406 4.64 -18.04 -2.93
CA TYR A 406 3.38 -17.29 -2.79
C TYR A 406 2.36 -18.13 -2.01
N ASN A 407 1.57 -17.48 -1.18
CA ASN A 407 0.51 -18.13 -0.43
C ASN A 407 -0.70 -17.19 -0.39
N GLU A 408 -1.87 -17.69 -0.80
CA GLU A 408 -3.07 -16.86 -0.93
C GLU A 408 -3.60 -16.36 0.42
N ASN A 409 -3.29 -17.05 1.52
CA ASN A 409 -3.70 -16.62 2.87
C ASN A 409 -3.05 -15.29 3.27
N TRP A 410 -1.98 -14.88 2.59
CA TRP A 410 -1.39 -13.56 2.74
C TRP A 410 -2.31 -12.44 2.30
N HIS A 411 -3.11 -12.68 1.27
CA HIS A 411 -4.07 -11.71 0.79
C HIS A 411 -5.07 -11.39 1.89
N GLN A 412 -5.65 -12.41 2.51
CA GLN A 412 -6.63 -12.22 3.59
C GLN A 412 -5.99 -11.65 4.86
N LEU A 413 -4.77 -12.09 5.24
CA LEU A 413 -4.07 -11.56 6.41
C LEU A 413 -3.71 -10.08 6.23
N ALA A 414 -3.14 -9.72 5.07
CA ALA A 414 -2.73 -8.36 4.79
C ALA A 414 -3.93 -7.42 4.70
N VAL A 415 -5.00 -7.85 4.02
CA VAL A 415 -6.25 -7.10 3.94
C VAL A 415 -6.89 -6.94 5.33
N ASN A 416 -6.93 -7.98 6.14
CA ASN A 416 -7.54 -7.91 7.47
C ASN A 416 -6.74 -7.02 8.42
N GLU A 417 -5.41 -7.15 8.48
CA GLU A 417 -4.54 -6.27 9.29
C GLU A 417 -4.69 -4.80 8.88
N PHE A 418 -4.83 -4.56 7.58
CA PHE A 418 -5.07 -3.25 7.01
C PHE A 418 -6.41 -2.64 7.43
N MET A 419 -7.48 -3.43 7.33
CA MET A 419 -8.82 -3.03 7.71
C MET A 419 -8.93 -2.76 9.22
N GLU A 420 -8.19 -3.50 10.04
CA GLU A 420 -8.16 -3.32 11.50
C GLU A 420 -7.41 -2.03 11.93
N LEU A 421 -6.28 -1.72 11.30
CA LEU A 421 -5.54 -0.49 11.57
C LEU A 421 -6.27 0.77 11.07
N PHE A 422 -6.97 0.69 9.93
CA PHE A 422 -7.86 1.75 9.44
C PHE A 422 -8.98 2.10 10.43
N LYS A 423 -9.56 1.09 11.10
CA LYS A 423 -10.60 1.31 12.13
C LYS A 423 -10.03 1.94 13.41
N LYS A 424 -8.79 1.58 13.78
CA LYS A 424 -8.11 2.03 15.02
C LYS A 424 -7.73 3.52 14.99
N HIS A 425 -7.52 4.10 13.81
CA HIS A 425 -7.04 5.48 13.62
C HIS A 425 -8.12 6.51 13.28
N LYS A 426 -9.41 6.23 13.55
CA LYS A 426 -10.44 7.30 13.54
C LYS A 426 -9.93 8.48 14.39
N PRO A 427 -9.77 9.70 13.83
CA PRO A 427 -9.44 10.86 14.65
C PRO A 427 -10.55 11.01 15.69
N LYS A 428 -10.17 11.05 16.97
CA LYS A 428 -11.10 11.45 18.04
C LYS A 428 -11.65 12.80 17.62
N SER A 429 -12.95 12.89 17.37
CA SER A 429 -13.57 14.17 17.02
C SER A 429 -13.25 15.16 18.14
N LYS A 430 -12.51 16.23 17.81
CA LYS A 430 -12.51 17.40 18.68
C LYS A 430 -13.96 17.87 18.67
N LYS A 431 -14.67 17.68 19.78
CA LYS A 431 -15.93 18.36 20.04
C LYS A 431 -15.67 19.84 19.77
N LEU A 432 -16.24 20.37 18.69
CA LEU A 432 -16.30 21.81 18.48
C LEU A 432 -17.01 22.42 19.69
N PRO A 433 -16.55 23.56 20.24
CA PRO A 433 -17.24 24.23 21.32
C PRO A 433 -18.67 24.55 20.87
N ARG A 434 -19.65 24.14 21.68
CA ARG A 434 -21.04 24.56 21.47
C ARG A 434 -21.08 26.08 21.62
N LEU A 435 -21.42 26.79 20.55
CA LEU A 435 -21.76 28.21 20.64
C LEU A 435 -23.19 28.29 21.19
N SER A 436 -23.30 28.79 22.42
CA SER A 436 -24.54 29.23 23.08
C SER A 436 -25.07 30.51 22.45
#